data_AF-U5S1H4-F1
#
_entry.id   AF-U5S1H4-F1
#
_cell.length_a   1.000
_cell.length_b   1.000
_cell.length_c   1.000
_cell.angle_alpha   90.00
_cell.angle_beta   90.00
_cell.angle_gamma   90.00
#
_symmetry.space_group_name_H-M   'P 1'
#
loop_
_entity.id
_entity.type
_entity.pdbx_description
1 polymer ?
#
loop_
_entity_poly.entity_id
_entity_poly.type
_entity_poly.pdbx_seq_one_letter_code
_entity_poly.pdbx_strand_id
1 'polypeptide(L)'
;ALFMATKFMRMGMWPGEINMGGNRVNVAKAISAAGGTAAFTSFLGLRSSETLRPQDFGVPRWEGTPEENLLALRQVVRFLGGCDVGAQEMDSDVFKLFHEKSGKKQLVIENVDEAAETPTKLVIPAKAKYILQWTARQPYESTRRQAGEYEDAAVYYSYQRFPFVGAIIQEFIHALGYTAVSTHMMGYHTNAIATLTGMGEHCRMSSPTLVPKYGTTNRAMWVMMT
;
A
#
# COMPACT_ATOMS: atom_id res chain seq x y z
N ALA A 1 -14.35 22.43 -7.94
CA ALA A 1 -14.75 21.66 -9.16
C ALA A 1 -13.67 20.66 -9.59
N LEU A 2 -12.41 21.07 -9.74
CA LEU A 2 -11.32 20.19 -10.22
C LEU A 2 -11.09 18.92 -9.37
N PHE A 3 -11.30 19.01 -8.05
CA PHE A 3 -11.20 17.84 -7.17
C PHE A 3 -12.14 16.69 -7.59
N MET A 4 -13.29 16.98 -8.20
CA MET A 4 -14.23 15.94 -8.67
C MET A 4 -13.64 15.13 -9.83
N ALA A 5 -12.77 15.72 -10.66
CA ALA A 5 -12.10 15.04 -11.76
C ALA A 5 -11.10 13.97 -11.27
N THR A 6 -10.55 14.12 -10.06
CA THR A 6 -9.57 13.20 -9.46
C THR A 6 -10.17 12.30 -8.38
N LYS A 7 -11.49 12.31 -8.22
CA LYS A 7 -12.21 11.71 -7.09
C LYS A 7 -12.98 10.43 -7.48
N PHE A 8 -12.77 9.88 -8.67
CA PHE A 8 -13.58 8.75 -9.17
C PHE A 8 -13.11 7.36 -8.70
N MET A 9 -11.83 7.16 -8.38
CA MET A 9 -11.31 5.94 -7.70
C MET A 9 -10.71 6.27 -6.34
N ARG A 10 -11.45 7.04 -5.52
CA ARG A 10 -11.00 7.58 -4.23
C ARG A 10 -10.24 6.52 -3.43
N MET A 11 -8.97 6.78 -3.10
CA MET A 11 -8.25 5.99 -2.10
C MET A 11 -8.22 4.47 -2.40
N GLY A 12 -8.22 4.07 -3.68
CA GLY A 12 -8.18 2.65 -4.06
C GLY A 12 -9.54 1.94 -4.06
N MET A 13 -10.63 2.68 -3.94
CA MET A 13 -11.99 2.14 -4.04
C MET A 13 -12.32 1.72 -5.47
N TRP A 14 -13.13 0.68 -5.62
CA TRP A 14 -13.76 0.37 -6.89
C TRP A 14 -14.59 1.57 -7.35
N PRO A 15 -14.59 1.90 -8.66
CA PRO A 15 -15.47 2.93 -9.15
C PRO A 15 -16.92 2.48 -8.91
N GLY A 16 -17.79 3.44 -8.56
CA GLY A 16 -19.21 3.16 -8.36
C GLY A 16 -19.84 2.67 -9.66
N GLU A 17 -20.33 3.59 -10.47
CA GLU A 17 -20.88 3.28 -11.80
C GLU A 17 -19.86 3.61 -12.88
N ILE A 18 -19.58 2.66 -13.78
CA ILE A 18 -18.76 2.86 -14.97
C ILE A 18 -19.55 2.51 -16.23
N ASN A 19 -19.29 3.23 -17.32
CA ASN A 19 -19.87 2.88 -18.61
C ASN A 19 -19.03 1.76 -19.24
N MET A 20 -19.65 0.61 -19.48
CA MET A 20 -19.04 -0.54 -20.13
C MET A 20 -20.00 -1.12 -21.16
N GLY A 21 -19.54 -1.23 -22.41
CA GLY A 21 -20.37 -1.78 -23.50
C GLY A 21 -21.69 -1.03 -23.72
N GLY A 22 -21.74 0.28 -23.42
CA GLY A 22 -22.94 1.11 -23.52
C GLY A 22 -23.85 1.09 -22.28
N ASN A 23 -23.56 0.27 -21.26
CA ASN A 23 -24.35 0.16 -20.03
C ASN A 23 -23.64 0.82 -18.86
N ARG A 24 -24.39 1.47 -17.94
CA ARG A 24 -23.84 1.90 -16.65
C ARG A 24 -23.87 0.72 -15.68
N VAL A 25 -22.70 0.17 -15.39
CA VAL A 25 -22.52 -0.98 -14.49
C VAL A 25 -22.02 -0.48 -13.14
N ASN A 26 -22.69 -0.89 -12.06
CA ASN A 26 -22.22 -0.60 -10.70
C ASN A 26 -21.21 -1.66 -10.24
N VAL A 27 -19.92 -1.40 -10.44
CA VAL A 27 -18.84 -2.36 -10.18
C VAL A 27 -18.66 -2.61 -8.70
N ALA A 28 -18.64 -1.55 -7.87
CA ALA A 28 -18.51 -1.70 -6.42
C ALA A 28 -19.61 -2.61 -5.83
N LYS A 29 -20.86 -2.47 -6.30
CA LYS A 29 -21.97 -3.33 -5.89
C LYS A 29 -21.80 -4.77 -6.39
N ALA A 30 -21.36 -4.96 -7.63
CA ALA A 30 -21.13 -6.29 -8.18
C ALA A 30 -20.04 -7.06 -7.41
N ILE A 31 -18.91 -6.42 -7.11
CA ILE A 31 -17.84 -7.00 -6.29
C ILE A 31 -18.33 -7.33 -4.88
N SER A 32 -19.07 -6.42 -4.26
CA SER A 32 -19.65 -6.65 -2.92
C SER A 32 -20.62 -7.83 -2.91
N ALA A 33 -21.44 -7.99 -3.95
CA ALA A 33 -22.36 -9.12 -4.09
C ALA A 33 -21.64 -10.46 -4.26
N ALA A 34 -20.42 -10.45 -4.82
CA ALA A 34 -19.55 -11.61 -4.91
C ALA A 34 -18.73 -11.88 -3.63
N GLY A 35 -18.96 -11.12 -2.54
CA GLY A 35 -18.24 -11.26 -1.27
C GLY A 35 -16.90 -10.51 -1.21
N GLY A 36 -16.58 -9.68 -2.21
CA GLY A 36 -15.40 -8.83 -2.21
C GLY A 36 -15.55 -7.59 -1.32
N THR A 37 -14.50 -6.75 -1.30
CA THR A 37 -14.47 -5.51 -0.51
C THR A 37 -14.72 -4.27 -1.38
N ALA A 38 -14.95 -3.12 -0.73
CA ALA A 38 -15.15 -1.85 -1.43
C ALA A 38 -13.89 -1.29 -2.11
N ALA A 39 -12.70 -1.84 -1.80
CA ALA A 39 -11.42 -1.45 -2.37
C ALA A 39 -10.81 -2.59 -3.20
N PHE A 40 -10.03 -2.24 -4.22
CA PHE A 40 -9.29 -3.23 -5.02
C PHE A 40 -7.98 -3.66 -4.34
N THR A 41 -7.46 -2.84 -3.43
CA THR A 41 -6.38 -3.23 -2.51
C THR A 41 -6.96 -4.11 -1.41
N SER A 42 -6.29 -5.23 -1.10
CA SER A 42 -6.72 -6.16 -0.04
C SER A 42 -5.56 -6.47 0.91
N PHE A 43 -5.85 -7.16 2.02
CA PHE A 43 -4.81 -7.59 2.94
C PHE A 43 -3.78 -8.51 2.28
N LEU A 44 -4.26 -9.47 1.47
CA LEU A 44 -3.44 -10.47 0.81
C LEU A 44 -2.89 -10.04 -0.56
N GLY A 45 -3.37 -8.91 -1.10
CA GLY A 45 -3.01 -8.41 -2.43
C GLY A 45 -4.01 -8.84 -3.51
N LEU A 46 -3.61 -8.72 -4.77
CA LEU A 46 -4.47 -9.06 -5.91
C LEU A 46 -4.58 -10.59 -6.07
N ARG A 47 -3.47 -11.32 -5.86
CA ARG A 47 -3.38 -12.79 -6.01
C ARG A 47 -4.01 -13.21 -7.33
N SER A 48 -3.54 -12.60 -8.42
CA SER A 48 -4.06 -12.83 -9.75
C SER A 48 -3.88 -14.30 -10.13
N SER A 49 -4.87 -14.89 -10.82
CA SER A 49 -4.75 -16.22 -11.42
C SER A 49 -3.61 -16.33 -12.42
N GLU A 50 -3.18 -15.20 -12.97
CA GLU A 50 -2.10 -15.12 -13.96
C GLU A 50 -0.71 -14.99 -13.31
N THR A 51 -0.65 -14.78 -11.99
CA THR A 51 0.62 -14.68 -11.26
C THR A 51 1.06 -16.07 -10.83
N LEU A 52 2.09 -16.60 -11.50
CA LEU A 52 2.78 -17.82 -11.08
C LEU A 52 3.87 -17.49 -10.06
N ARG A 53 3.98 -18.30 -9.01
CA ARG A 53 5.10 -18.26 -8.07
C ARG A 53 6.13 -19.33 -8.42
N PRO A 54 7.41 -19.11 -8.08
CA PRO A 54 8.45 -20.13 -8.15
C PRO A 54 8.03 -21.50 -7.60
N GLN A 55 7.28 -21.52 -6.49
CA GLN A 55 6.81 -22.75 -5.87
C GLN A 55 5.79 -23.52 -6.71
N ASP A 56 5.04 -22.86 -7.58
CA ASP A 56 3.99 -23.49 -8.40
C ASP A 56 4.57 -24.36 -9.52
N PHE A 57 5.82 -24.09 -9.93
CA PHE A 57 6.53 -24.84 -10.96
C PHE A 57 7.88 -25.41 -10.47
N GLY A 58 8.04 -25.51 -9.15
CA GLY A 58 9.11 -26.28 -8.52
C GLY A 58 10.50 -25.65 -8.58
N VAL A 59 10.61 -24.33 -8.80
CA VAL A 59 11.89 -23.62 -8.75
C VAL A 59 12.05 -22.84 -7.44
N PRO A 60 13.30 -22.59 -6.99
CA PRO A 60 13.54 -21.79 -5.81
C PRO A 60 12.97 -20.37 -5.97
N ARG A 61 12.49 -19.81 -4.85
CA ARG A 61 12.15 -18.38 -4.80
C ARG A 61 13.37 -17.52 -5.13
N TRP A 62 13.13 -16.27 -5.50
CA TRP A 62 14.22 -15.28 -5.61
C TRP A 62 14.97 -15.20 -4.27
N GLU A 63 16.29 -15.11 -4.31
CA GLU A 63 17.12 -14.86 -3.14
C GLU A 63 18.23 -13.88 -3.52
N GLY A 64 18.48 -12.93 -2.64
CA GLY A 64 19.53 -11.93 -2.77
C GLY A 64 19.90 -11.41 -1.39
N THR A 65 20.99 -10.65 -1.31
CA THR A 65 21.33 -9.92 -0.09
C THR A 65 20.24 -8.90 0.26
N PRO A 66 20.10 -8.48 1.54
CA PRO A 66 19.16 -7.43 1.90
C PRO A 66 19.31 -6.15 1.06
N GLU A 67 20.54 -5.77 0.74
CA GLU A 67 20.88 -4.61 -0.07
C GLU A 67 20.42 -4.77 -1.53
N GLU A 68 20.64 -5.94 -2.14
CA GLU A 68 20.17 -6.26 -3.49
C GLU A 68 18.64 -6.30 -3.57
N ASN A 69 17.99 -6.89 -2.57
CA ASN A 69 16.53 -6.94 -2.50
C ASN A 69 15.93 -5.54 -2.36
N LEU A 70 16.48 -4.70 -1.48
CA LEU A 70 16.03 -3.32 -1.34
C LEU A 70 16.28 -2.51 -2.62
N LEU A 71 17.40 -2.75 -3.31
CA LEU A 71 17.69 -2.13 -4.60
C LEU A 71 16.68 -2.56 -5.67
N ALA A 72 16.36 -3.86 -5.77
CA ALA A 72 15.36 -4.37 -6.71
C ALA A 72 13.97 -3.75 -6.44
N LEU A 73 13.54 -3.75 -5.17
CA LEU A 73 12.27 -3.13 -4.77
C LEU A 73 12.26 -1.63 -5.05
N ARG A 74 13.38 -0.92 -4.86
CA ARG A 74 13.51 0.49 -5.25
C ARG A 74 13.28 0.69 -6.74
N GLN A 75 13.84 -0.17 -7.59
CA GLN A 75 13.65 -0.06 -9.05
C GLN A 75 12.19 -0.29 -9.43
N VAL A 76 11.54 -1.31 -8.85
CA VAL A 76 10.12 -1.59 -9.09
C VAL A 76 9.24 -0.44 -8.64
N VAL A 77 9.47 0.09 -7.44
CA VAL A 77 8.73 1.26 -6.92
C VAL A 77 8.90 2.46 -7.84
N ARG A 78 10.13 2.75 -8.30
CA ARG A 78 10.40 3.86 -9.22
C ARG A 78 9.70 3.65 -10.57
N PHE A 79 9.76 2.44 -11.12
CA PHE A 79 9.10 2.08 -12.38
C PHE A 79 7.58 2.30 -12.30
N LEU A 80 6.97 1.96 -11.17
CA LEU A 80 5.53 2.13 -10.93
C LEU A 80 5.14 3.57 -10.53
N GLY A 81 6.09 4.51 -10.53
CA GLY A 81 5.81 5.93 -10.25
C GLY A 81 5.88 6.33 -8.77
N GLY A 82 6.39 5.45 -7.91
CA GLY A 82 6.84 5.78 -6.56
C GLY A 82 8.13 6.60 -6.54
N CYS A 83 8.47 7.11 -5.37
CA CYS A 83 9.65 7.94 -5.13
C CYS A 83 10.73 7.11 -4.43
N ASP A 84 10.95 7.29 -3.14
CA ASP A 84 11.95 6.56 -2.38
C ASP A 84 11.36 5.36 -1.65
N VAL A 85 12.23 4.42 -1.29
CA VAL A 85 11.90 3.24 -0.47
C VAL A 85 12.76 3.23 0.78
N GLY A 86 12.18 2.77 1.88
CA GLY A 86 12.87 2.44 3.11
C GLY A 86 12.40 1.07 3.60
N ALA A 87 13.24 0.40 4.38
CA ALA A 87 12.91 -0.87 4.99
C ALA A 87 13.29 -0.88 6.45
N GLN A 88 12.55 -1.64 7.25
CA GLN A 88 12.79 -1.79 8.69
C GLN A 88 12.48 -3.23 9.09
N GLU A 89 13.35 -3.86 9.87
CA GLU A 89 13.03 -5.16 10.47
C GLU A 89 11.92 -4.96 11.53
N MET A 90 10.94 -5.86 11.50
CA MET A 90 9.75 -5.84 12.34
C MET A 90 10.00 -6.69 13.59
N ASP A 91 9.93 -6.03 14.74
CA ASP A 91 9.87 -6.66 16.05
C ASP A 91 8.56 -6.32 16.77
N SER A 92 8.46 -6.71 18.04
CA SER A 92 7.28 -6.44 18.86
C SER A 92 7.03 -4.95 19.12
N ASP A 93 8.07 -4.11 19.08
CA ASP A 93 7.94 -2.67 19.31
C ASP A 93 7.52 -1.95 18.02
N VAL A 94 8.11 -2.32 16.89
CA VAL A 94 7.73 -1.82 15.57
C VAL A 94 6.29 -2.22 15.23
N PHE A 95 5.86 -3.42 15.61
CA PHE A 95 4.48 -3.89 15.36
C PHE A 95 3.42 -3.06 16.10
N LYS A 96 3.76 -2.39 17.21
CA LYS A 96 2.83 -1.46 17.91
C LYS A 96 2.43 -0.26 17.06
N LEU A 97 3.15 0.02 15.97
CA LEU A 97 2.79 1.07 15.02
C LEU A 97 1.65 0.67 14.09
N PHE A 98 1.19 -0.58 14.13
CA PHE A 98 0.01 -1.05 13.40
C PHE A 98 -1.21 -1.05 14.33
N HIS A 99 -2.38 -0.77 13.77
CA HIS A 99 -3.61 -0.89 14.52
C HIS A 99 -3.91 -2.37 14.80
N GLU A 100 -4.24 -2.68 16.07
CA GLU A 100 -4.62 -4.02 16.50
C GLU A 100 -5.81 -4.60 15.73
N LYS A 101 -6.62 -3.74 15.11
CA LYS A 101 -7.79 -4.12 14.31
C LYS A 101 -7.84 -3.36 12.99
N SER A 102 -8.23 -4.06 11.94
CA SER A 102 -8.68 -3.49 10.69
C SER A 102 -10.16 -3.82 10.51
N GLY A 103 -11.02 -2.81 10.66
CA GLY A 103 -12.46 -3.01 10.77
C GLY A 103 -12.81 -3.90 11.97
N LYS A 104 -13.40 -5.06 11.72
CA LYS A 104 -13.78 -6.04 12.75
C LYS A 104 -12.74 -7.13 12.98
N LYS A 105 -11.68 -7.18 12.17
CA LYS A 105 -10.68 -8.25 12.19
C LYS A 105 -9.46 -7.84 13.00
N GLN A 106 -8.97 -8.73 13.85
CA GLN A 106 -7.77 -8.54 14.64
C GLN A 106 -6.53 -8.78 13.78
N LEU A 107 -5.55 -7.89 13.83
CA LEU A 107 -4.25 -8.09 13.21
C LEU A 107 -3.37 -8.91 14.15
N VAL A 108 -2.84 -10.04 13.68
CA VAL A 108 -2.04 -10.96 14.51
C VAL A 108 -0.81 -11.43 13.76
N ILE A 109 0.28 -11.64 14.49
CA ILE A 109 1.45 -12.36 14.01
C ILE A 109 1.37 -13.79 14.54
N GLU A 110 1.43 -14.78 13.65
CA GLU A 110 1.36 -16.20 14.00
C GLU A 110 2.48 -16.99 13.31
N ASN A 111 2.92 -18.10 13.93
CA ASN A 111 3.93 -18.99 13.34
C ASN A 111 3.26 -19.91 12.31
N VAL A 112 2.94 -19.35 11.15
CA VAL A 112 2.29 -20.03 10.02
C VAL A 112 3.08 -19.79 8.73
N ASP A 113 2.90 -20.66 7.73
CA ASP A 113 3.63 -20.55 6.47
C ASP A 113 3.09 -19.48 5.53
N GLU A 114 1.80 -19.20 5.56
CA GLU A 114 1.15 -18.29 4.61
C GLU A 114 0.26 -17.29 5.35
N ALA A 115 0.17 -16.09 4.79
CA ALA A 115 -0.75 -15.10 5.33
C ALA A 115 -2.19 -15.53 5.06
N ALA A 116 -3.09 -15.21 5.99
CA ALA A 116 -4.48 -15.59 5.88
C ALA A 116 -5.40 -14.45 6.32
N GLU A 117 -6.58 -14.40 5.69
CA GLU A 117 -7.67 -13.54 6.11
C GLU A 117 -8.85 -14.42 6.51
N THR A 118 -9.21 -14.39 7.79
CA THR A 118 -10.33 -15.15 8.35
C THR A 118 -11.50 -14.20 8.64
N PRO A 119 -12.67 -14.70 9.07
CA PRO A 119 -13.76 -13.83 9.51
C PRO A 119 -13.38 -12.92 10.69
N THR A 120 -12.41 -13.31 11.51
CA THR A 120 -12.04 -12.62 12.76
C THR A 120 -10.60 -12.09 12.81
N LYS A 121 -9.71 -12.56 11.94
CA LYS A 121 -8.27 -12.24 11.98
C LYS A 121 -7.69 -11.91 10.62
N LEU A 122 -6.68 -11.04 10.62
CA LEU A 122 -5.70 -10.84 9.56
C LEU A 122 -4.38 -11.40 10.08
N VAL A 123 -3.94 -12.52 9.52
CA VAL A 123 -2.78 -13.28 9.99
C VAL A 123 -1.55 -12.94 9.17
N ILE A 124 -0.54 -12.42 9.85
CA ILE A 124 0.80 -12.15 9.32
C ILE A 124 1.71 -13.31 9.75
N PRO A 125 2.36 -14.02 8.81
CA PRO A 125 3.37 -15.02 9.15
C PRO A 125 4.52 -14.41 9.93
N ALA A 126 4.99 -15.06 10.99
CA ALA A 126 6.16 -14.61 11.76
C ALA A 126 7.43 -14.46 10.91
N LYS A 127 7.52 -15.15 9.77
CA LYS A 127 8.62 -15.01 8.80
C LYS A 127 8.55 -13.74 7.95
N ALA A 128 7.40 -13.05 7.90
CA ALA A 128 7.24 -11.76 7.23
C ALA A 128 7.79 -10.63 8.12
N LYS A 129 9.12 -10.64 8.27
CA LYS A 129 9.85 -9.88 9.29
C LYS A 129 10.30 -8.49 8.83
N TYR A 130 9.98 -8.07 7.61
CA TYR A 130 10.37 -6.77 7.11
C TYR A 130 9.16 -5.90 6.81
N ILE A 131 9.29 -4.63 7.17
CA ILE A 131 8.44 -3.58 6.67
C ILE A 131 9.13 -2.97 5.46
N LEU A 132 8.42 -2.95 4.33
CA LEU A 132 8.77 -2.14 3.18
C LEU A 132 7.87 -0.91 3.19
N GLN A 133 8.48 0.27 3.20
CA GLN A 133 7.78 1.53 3.02
C GLN A 133 8.23 2.21 1.73
N TRP A 134 7.29 2.79 1.00
CA TRP A 134 7.62 3.63 -0.14
C TRP A 134 6.89 4.97 -0.08
N THR A 135 7.54 5.97 -0.64
CA THR A 135 7.02 7.32 -0.74
C THR A 135 6.49 7.60 -2.13
N ALA A 136 5.62 8.57 -2.19
CA ALA A 136 4.98 8.96 -3.42
C ALA A 136 4.46 10.39 -3.30
N ARG A 137 4.89 11.23 -4.26
CA ARG A 137 4.76 12.68 -4.20
C ARG A 137 3.43 13.18 -4.76
N GLN A 138 2.90 14.24 -4.19
CA GLN A 138 1.85 15.04 -4.82
C GLN A 138 2.45 16.07 -5.81
N PRO A 139 1.68 16.53 -6.82
CA PRO A 139 2.11 17.60 -7.71
C PRO A 139 2.41 18.90 -6.93
N TYR A 140 3.68 19.29 -6.88
CA TYR A 140 4.18 20.37 -6.02
C TYR A 140 3.44 21.71 -6.20
N GLU A 141 3.30 22.16 -7.45
CA GLU A 141 2.67 23.45 -7.76
C GLU A 141 1.19 23.47 -7.34
N SER A 142 0.47 22.36 -7.53
CA SER A 142 -0.92 22.26 -7.12
C SER A 142 -1.06 22.24 -5.60
N THR A 143 -0.20 21.52 -4.89
CA THR A 143 -0.17 21.48 -3.42
C THR A 143 0.02 22.87 -2.81
N ARG A 144 0.87 23.71 -3.41
CA ARG A 144 1.12 25.08 -2.90
C ARG A 144 -0.09 26.01 -3.00
N ARG A 145 -1.08 25.67 -3.82
CA ARG A 145 -2.27 26.48 -4.09
C ARG A 145 -3.54 25.87 -3.51
N GLN A 146 -3.43 24.80 -2.73
CA GLN A 146 -4.58 24.16 -2.09
C GLN A 146 -5.09 25.05 -0.94
N ALA A 147 -6.35 25.48 -0.97
CA ALA A 147 -7.06 26.01 0.19
C ALA A 147 -8.25 25.11 0.53
N GLY A 148 -8.04 24.17 1.46
CA GLY A 148 -9.09 23.29 1.98
C GLY A 148 -9.51 22.14 1.06
N GLU A 149 -10.55 21.40 1.46
CA GLU A 149 -10.95 20.10 0.87
C GLU A 149 -11.33 20.19 -0.62
N TYR A 150 -11.93 21.30 -1.05
CA TYR A 150 -12.47 21.45 -2.41
C TYR A 150 -11.43 21.86 -3.47
N GLU A 151 -10.22 22.20 -3.03
CA GLU A 151 -9.08 22.60 -3.87
C GLU A 151 -7.97 21.55 -3.86
N ASP A 152 -8.24 20.39 -3.25
CA ASP A 152 -7.23 19.36 -2.94
C ASP A 152 -7.05 18.30 -4.04
N ALA A 153 -7.09 18.73 -5.31
CA ALA A 153 -6.97 17.81 -6.46
C ALA A 153 -5.61 17.06 -6.46
N ALA A 154 -4.55 17.70 -5.95
CA ALA A 154 -3.20 17.12 -5.85
C ALA A 154 -3.16 15.90 -4.91
N VAL A 155 -3.88 15.98 -3.80
CA VAL A 155 -4.00 14.88 -2.83
C VAL A 155 -4.88 13.77 -3.36
N TYR A 156 -6.06 14.10 -3.90
CA TYR A 156 -6.95 13.07 -4.43
C TYR A 156 -6.33 12.32 -5.61
N TYR A 157 -5.60 13.02 -6.49
CA TYR A 157 -4.80 12.38 -7.53
C TYR A 157 -3.78 11.37 -6.96
N SER A 158 -3.10 11.74 -5.87
CA SER A 158 -2.15 10.85 -5.20
C SER A 158 -2.84 9.60 -4.64
N TYR A 159 -3.97 9.79 -3.94
CA TYR A 159 -4.76 8.67 -3.40
C TYR A 159 -5.48 7.84 -4.46
N GLN A 160 -5.60 8.31 -5.68
CA GLN A 160 -6.12 7.52 -6.79
C GLN A 160 -5.06 6.54 -7.32
N ARG A 161 -3.82 7.01 -7.50
CA ARG A 161 -2.77 6.24 -8.19
C ARG A 161 -1.94 5.34 -7.29
N PHE A 162 -1.61 5.79 -6.08
CA PHE A 162 -0.69 5.05 -5.23
C PHE A 162 -1.23 3.77 -4.57
N PRO A 163 -2.56 3.60 -4.35
CA PRO A 163 -3.11 2.28 -4.04
C PRO A 163 -2.86 1.25 -5.13
N PHE A 164 -2.97 1.66 -6.39
CA PHE A 164 -2.69 0.79 -7.53
C PHE A 164 -1.22 0.37 -7.57
N VAL A 165 -0.31 1.33 -7.35
CA VAL A 165 1.12 1.03 -7.22
C VAL A 165 1.39 0.04 -6.09
N GLY A 166 0.76 0.24 -4.93
CA GLY A 166 0.87 -0.70 -3.81
C GLY A 166 0.39 -2.10 -4.17
N ALA A 167 -0.79 -2.23 -4.76
CA ALA A 167 -1.33 -3.52 -5.17
C ALA A 167 -0.38 -4.28 -6.13
N ILE A 168 0.25 -3.57 -7.07
CA ILE A 168 1.23 -4.17 -7.99
C ILE A 168 2.53 -4.56 -7.27
N ILE A 169 3.04 -3.72 -6.36
CA ILE A 169 4.25 -4.06 -5.58
C ILE A 169 4.01 -5.33 -4.75
N GLN A 170 2.84 -5.44 -4.12
CA GLN A 170 2.45 -6.62 -3.36
C GLN A 170 2.42 -7.87 -4.23
N GLU A 171 1.85 -7.75 -5.43
CA GLU A 171 1.79 -8.83 -6.41
C GLU A 171 3.18 -9.19 -6.95
N PHE A 172 4.05 -8.20 -7.16
CA PHE A 172 5.43 -8.43 -7.59
C PHE A 172 6.21 -9.23 -6.54
N ILE A 173 6.11 -8.85 -5.26
CA ILE A 173 6.75 -9.60 -4.16
C ILE A 173 6.16 -11.01 -4.07
N HIS A 174 4.85 -11.15 -4.30
CA HIS A 174 4.20 -12.45 -4.39
C HIS A 174 4.77 -13.32 -5.52
N ALA A 175 4.95 -12.76 -6.71
CA ALA A 175 5.54 -13.41 -7.87
C ALA A 175 7.01 -13.81 -7.65
N LEU A 176 7.74 -13.12 -6.76
CA LEU A 176 9.09 -13.54 -6.35
C LEU A 176 9.09 -14.76 -5.41
N GLY A 177 7.92 -15.21 -4.96
CA GLY A 177 7.76 -16.35 -4.06
C GLY A 177 7.79 -15.96 -2.58
N TYR A 178 7.55 -14.68 -2.26
CA TYR A 178 7.44 -14.16 -0.90
C TYR A 178 5.99 -13.83 -0.54
N THR A 179 5.72 -13.68 0.75
CA THR A 179 4.42 -13.21 1.24
C THR A 179 4.51 -11.72 1.48
N ALA A 180 3.69 -10.93 0.79
CA ALA A 180 3.51 -9.51 1.10
C ALA A 180 2.07 -9.22 1.52
N VAL A 181 1.91 -8.51 2.63
CA VAL A 181 0.60 -8.11 3.18
C VAL A 181 0.54 -6.62 3.48
N SER A 182 -0.65 -6.03 3.34
CA SER A 182 -0.88 -4.62 3.68
C SER A 182 -2.19 -4.46 4.43
N THR A 183 -2.17 -3.76 5.56
CA THR A 183 -3.41 -3.40 6.29
C THR A 183 -4.11 -2.17 5.71
N HIS A 184 -3.78 -1.80 4.47
CA HIS A 184 -4.24 -0.60 3.79
C HIS A 184 -3.84 0.70 4.51
N MET A 185 -4.06 1.87 3.90
CA MET A 185 -3.55 3.17 4.40
C MET A 185 -4.01 3.57 5.81
N MET A 186 -5.04 2.90 6.34
CA MET A 186 -5.64 3.19 7.64
C MET A 186 -5.18 2.22 8.73
N GLY A 187 -4.28 1.28 8.42
CA GLY A 187 -3.90 0.21 9.35
C GLY A 187 -2.62 0.46 10.13
N TYR A 188 -1.94 1.61 9.96
CA TYR A 188 -0.66 1.89 10.58
C TYR A 188 -0.33 3.38 10.74
N HIS A 189 0.55 3.67 11.70
CA HIS A 189 1.13 4.98 11.98
C HIS A 189 2.28 5.30 11.01
N THR A 190 1.90 5.62 9.78
CA THR A 190 2.76 5.94 8.64
C THR A 190 3.98 6.83 8.96
N ASN A 191 3.78 7.92 9.71
CA ASN A 191 4.85 8.89 9.96
C ASN A 191 5.92 8.37 10.93
N ALA A 192 5.51 7.59 11.93
CA ALA A 192 6.45 6.95 12.86
C ALA A 192 7.29 5.92 12.10
N ILE A 193 6.65 5.10 11.26
CA ILE A 193 7.32 4.12 10.40
C ILE A 193 8.31 4.83 9.45
N ALA A 194 7.95 5.99 8.89
CA ALA A 194 8.84 6.75 8.00
C ALA A 194 10.12 7.26 8.68
N THR A 195 10.06 7.54 9.98
CA THR A 195 11.26 7.85 10.76
C THR A 195 12.13 6.61 10.96
N LEU A 196 11.52 5.47 11.27
CA LEU A 196 12.25 4.21 11.49
C LEU A 196 12.91 3.68 10.21
N THR A 197 12.21 3.75 9.08
CA THR A 197 12.72 3.29 7.78
C THR A 197 13.73 4.26 7.15
N GLY A 198 14.07 5.36 7.83
CA GLY A 198 15.02 6.38 7.36
C GLY A 198 14.50 7.23 6.20
N MET A 199 13.20 7.26 5.93
CA MET A 199 12.63 8.04 4.82
C MET A 199 12.55 9.54 5.13
N GLY A 200 12.41 9.93 6.39
CA GLY A 200 12.37 11.32 6.80
C GLY A 200 12.20 11.51 8.30
N GLU A 201 11.99 12.75 8.73
CA GLU A 201 11.91 13.13 10.14
C GLU A 201 10.53 13.69 10.50
N HIS A 202 10.14 13.48 11.76
CA HIS A 202 8.97 14.15 12.31
C HIS A 202 9.22 15.65 12.39
N CYS A 203 8.22 16.46 12.05
CA CYS A 203 8.34 17.91 12.05
C CYS A 203 7.14 18.56 12.74
N ARG A 204 7.21 19.88 12.99
CA ARG A 204 6.18 20.65 13.70
C ARG A 204 4.76 20.47 13.15
N MET A 205 4.62 20.24 11.85
CA MET A 205 3.31 20.06 11.19
C MET A 205 2.66 18.70 11.50
N SER A 206 3.37 17.79 12.16
CA SER A 206 2.96 16.47 12.65
C SER A 206 2.55 15.45 11.57
N SER A 207 1.59 15.79 10.70
CA SER A 207 0.86 14.83 9.85
C SER A 207 1.51 14.49 8.50
N PRO A 208 2.45 15.28 7.94
CA PRO A 208 3.40 14.73 6.98
C PRO A 208 4.82 14.67 7.57
N THR A 209 5.46 13.50 7.46
CA THR A 209 6.91 13.38 7.67
C THR A 209 7.63 14.26 6.66
N LEU A 210 8.65 14.98 7.14
CA LEU A 210 9.50 15.82 6.32
C LEU A 210 10.58 14.94 5.70
N VAL A 211 10.57 14.80 4.38
CA VAL A 211 11.63 14.07 3.67
C VAL A 211 12.66 15.05 3.10
N PRO A 212 13.96 14.70 3.05
CA PRO A 212 15.00 15.61 2.57
C PRO A 212 14.78 16.12 1.14
N LYS A 213 14.30 15.26 0.23
CA LYS A 213 14.19 15.59 -1.21
C LYS A 213 12.98 16.45 -1.57
N TYR A 214 11.88 16.30 -0.83
CA TYR A 214 10.57 16.81 -1.23
C TYR A 214 9.85 17.57 -0.11
N GLY A 215 10.48 17.75 1.04
CA GLY A 215 9.87 18.32 2.23
C GLY A 215 8.63 17.52 2.63
N THR A 216 7.53 18.22 2.90
CA THR A 216 6.26 17.62 3.31
C THR A 216 5.29 17.39 2.14
N THR A 217 5.81 17.41 0.90
CA THR A 217 5.00 17.18 -0.32
C THR A 217 4.89 15.70 -0.71
N ASN A 218 5.33 14.79 0.16
CA ASN A 218 4.93 13.39 0.06
C ASN A 218 3.51 13.24 0.59
N ARG A 219 2.69 12.45 -0.10
CA ARG A 219 1.31 12.19 0.32
C ARG A 219 1.05 10.73 0.64
N ALA A 220 1.65 9.84 -0.14
CA ALA A 220 1.63 8.42 0.10
C ALA A 220 2.98 8.02 0.71
N MET A 221 2.97 7.56 1.96
CA MET A 221 4.09 6.86 2.59
C MET A 221 3.59 5.48 3.05
N TRP A 222 3.41 4.60 2.09
CA TRP A 222 2.62 3.39 2.26
C TRP A 222 3.50 2.24 2.71
N VAL A 223 2.90 1.33 3.47
CA VAL A 223 3.58 0.25 4.16
C VAL A 223 3.04 -1.10 3.74
N MET A 224 3.97 -2.04 3.55
CA MET A 224 3.73 -3.48 3.43
C MET A 224 4.63 -4.23 4.39
N MET A 225 4.16 -5.38 4.84
CA MET A 225 4.92 -6.35 5.62
C MET A 225 5.25 -7.55 4.72
N THR A 226 6.50 -8.00 4.73
CA THR A 226 6.99 -9.10 3.89
C THR A 226 8.08 -9.93 4.53
#